data_AF-A0A015IT46-F1
#
_entry.id   AF-A0A015IT46-F1
#
_cell.length_a   1.000
_cell.length_b   1.000
_cell.length_c   1.000
_cell.angle_alpha   90.00
_cell.angle_beta   90.00
_cell.angle_gamma   90.00
#
_symmetry.space_group_name_H-M   'P 1'
#
loop_
_entity.id
_entity.type
_entity.pdbx_description
1 polymer ?
#
loop_
_entity_poly.entity_id
_entity_poly.type
_entity_poly.pdbx_seq_one_letter_code
_entity_poly.pdbx_strand_id
1 'polypeptide(L)'
;MLYLIKAQTFLETLDLEAKDTLADTSKFALEAVSNVGEAVGPYLPLITAVAALTQQIVKAYESAQYNTKKSCAALIERVQSAEVAVQALNKRKQENERKFRNQSYYFNFERFVAILREIKGFIQDVTHLTGYRKFISSVHIKERFQQLITDFDSVVADLQLAMVIANEDERRSDIAMLQEDIDEMNKFLKKLKISNVFEHILTLKGKSSENGFNPIINRIDSKELKEPIGGSQPAASSRNKYKIYKKLYRGQDVACKLIDEEQNKSDKSDKSSETVPC
;
A
#
# COMPACT_ATOMS: atom_id res chain seq x y z
N MET A 1 -92.13 -0.26 3.94
CA MET A 1 -91.31 0.95 4.17
C MET A 1 -90.29 0.76 5.30
N LEU A 2 -90.69 0.27 6.48
CA LEU A 2 -89.79 0.08 7.64
C LEU A 2 -88.53 -0.79 7.37
N TYR A 3 -88.66 -1.85 6.56
CA TYR A 3 -87.55 -2.75 6.23
C TYR A 3 -86.49 -2.13 5.30
N LEU A 4 -86.91 -1.26 4.37
CA LEU A 4 -85.98 -0.57 3.46
C LEU A 4 -85.14 0.46 4.23
N ILE A 5 -85.76 1.16 5.18
CA ILE A 5 -85.06 2.13 6.05
C ILE A 5 -83.99 1.42 6.87
N LYS A 6 -84.33 0.28 7.50
CA LYS A 6 -83.36 -0.51 8.28
C LYS A 6 -82.16 -0.97 7.44
N ALA A 7 -82.40 -1.48 6.23
CA ALA A 7 -81.34 -1.92 5.34
C ALA A 7 -80.43 -0.76 4.90
N GLN A 8 -81.01 0.41 4.62
CA GLN A 8 -80.25 1.60 4.25
C GLN A 8 -79.37 2.11 5.40
N THR A 9 -79.91 2.23 6.61
CA THR A 9 -79.10 2.59 7.80
C THR A 9 -78.00 1.57 8.07
N PHE A 10 -78.27 0.27 7.86
CA PHE A 10 -77.26 -0.79 8.07
C PHE A 10 -76.10 -0.68 7.08
N LEU A 11 -76.39 -0.40 5.81
CA LEU A 11 -75.38 -0.18 4.77
C LEU A 11 -74.56 1.09 5.02
N GLU A 12 -75.21 2.17 5.48
CA GLU A 12 -74.51 3.41 5.85
C GLU A 12 -73.61 3.23 7.07
N THR A 13 -74.03 2.47 8.09
CA THR A 13 -73.17 2.14 9.24
C THR A 13 -71.97 1.28 8.85
N LEU A 14 -72.16 0.31 7.94
CA LEU A 14 -71.05 -0.52 7.45
C LEU A 14 -70.04 0.29 6.63
N ASP A 15 -70.51 1.25 5.81
CA ASP A 15 -69.64 2.13 5.02
C ASP A 15 -68.88 3.13 5.90
N LEU A 16 -69.50 3.63 6.98
CA LEU A 16 -68.82 4.48 7.98
C LEU A 16 -67.74 3.70 8.73
N GLU A 17 -68.06 2.50 9.25
CA GLU A 17 -67.08 1.66 9.97
C GLU A 17 -65.88 1.28 9.09
N ALA A 18 -66.13 0.98 7.80
CA ALA A 18 -65.07 0.67 6.84
C ALA A 18 -64.18 1.88 6.51
N LYS A 19 -64.75 3.09 6.44
CA LYS A 19 -63.99 4.34 6.23
C LYS A 19 -63.15 4.71 7.44
N ASP A 20 -63.69 4.58 8.65
CA ASP A 20 -62.97 4.88 9.88
C ASP A 20 -61.81 3.91 10.10
N THR A 21 -62.00 2.61 9.88
CA THR A 21 -60.91 1.62 9.95
C THR A 21 -59.82 1.87 8.91
N LEU A 22 -60.18 2.25 7.68
CA LEU A 22 -59.20 2.58 6.64
C LEU A 22 -58.43 3.87 6.97
N ALA A 23 -59.10 4.88 7.53
CA ALA A 23 -58.49 6.14 7.93
C ALA A 23 -57.51 5.96 9.11
N ASP A 24 -57.90 5.19 10.12
CA ASP A 24 -57.04 4.88 11.27
C ASP A 24 -55.80 4.07 10.87
N THR A 25 -55.98 3.07 10.00
CA THR A 25 -54.87 2.28 9.47
C THR A 25 -53.91 3.14 8.65
N SER A 26 -54.44 4.06 7.85
CA SER A 26 -53.65 4.98 7.02
C SER A 26 -52.89 5.99 7.87
N LYS A 27 -53.53 6.54 8.91
CA LYS A 27 -52.90 7.49 9.85
C LYS A 27 -51.80 6.82 10.66
N PHE A 28 -52.05 5.63 11.19
CA PHE A 28 -51.05 4.85 11.91
C PHE A 28 -49.85 4.49 11.02
N ALA A 29 -50.10 4.07 9.77
CA ALA A 29 -49.04 3.80 8.81
C ALA A 29 -48.21 5.06 8.46
N LEU A 30 -48.86 6.21 8.29
CA LEU A 30 -48.21 7.50 8.04
C LEU A 30 -47.37 7.96 9.24
N GLU A 31 -47.90 7.86 10.47
CA GLU A 31 -47.18 8.21 11.70
C GLU A 31 -45.98 7.29 11.91
N ALA A 32 -46.13 5.98 11.71
CA ALA A 32 -45.02 5.03 11.79
C ALA A 32 -43.93 5.32 10.74
N VAL A 33 -44.31 5.62 9.50
CA VAL A 33 -43.35 5.99 8.44
C VAL A 33 -42.64 7.32 8.75
N SER A 34 -43.36 8.32 9.27
CA SER A 34 -42.78 9.60 9.69
C SER A 34 -41.77 9.42 10.83
N ASN A 35 -42.14 8.63 11.85
CA ASN A 35 -41.32 8.38 13.03
C ASN A 35 -40.04 7.58 12.71
N VAL A 36 -40.13 6.60 11.80
CA VAL A 36 -38.94 5.86 11.29
C VAL A 36 -38.05 6.78 10.45
N GLY A 37 -38.65 7.64 9.62
CA GLY A 37 -37.92 8.62 8.82
C GLY A 37 -37.05 9.54 9.67
N GLU A 38 -37.60 10.05 10.78
CA GLU A 38 -36.89 10.90 11.73
C GLU A 38 -35.72 10.18 12.41
N ALA A 39 -35.91 8.92 12.84
CA ALA A 39 -34.86 8.13 13.47
C ALA A 39 -33.71 7.76 12.51
N VAL A 40 -34.02 7.48 11.24
CA VAL A 40 -33.05 7.03 10.24
C VAL A 40 -32.32 8.22 9.59
N GLY A 41 -32.96 9.38 9.51
CA GLY A 41 -32.43 10.58 8.86
C GLY A 41 -30.96 10.88 9.20
N PRO A 42 -30.56 10.91 10.48
CA PRO A 42 -29.17 11.15 10.89
C PRO A 42 -28.16 10.12 10.37
N TYR A 43 -28.58 8.90 10.05
CA TYR A 43 -27.70 7.82 9.56
C TYR A 43 -27.51 7.85 8.06
N LEU A 44 -28.38 8.54 7.29
CA LEU A 44 -28.28 8.57 5.83
C LEU A 44 -26.90 9.04 5.33
N PRO A 45 -26.29 10.12 5.86
CA PRO A 45 -24.94 10.52 5.46
C PRO A 45 -23.90 9.45 5.75
N LEU A 46 -24.02 8.73 6.87
CA LEU A 46 -23.10 7.65 7.24
C LEU A 46 -23.25 6.44 6.31
N ILE A 47 -24.49 6.05 5.99
CA ILE A 47 -24.77 4.95 5.04
C ILE A 47 -24.21 5.29 3.66
N THR A 48 -24.41 6.52 3.18
CA THR A 48 -23.80 6.99 1.93
C THR A 48 -22.27 6.99 2.01
N ALA A 49 -21.70 7.38 3.14
CA ALA A 49 -20.25 7.34 3.35
C ALA A 49 -19.70 5.91 3.28
N VAL A 50 -20.40 4.91 3.83
CA VAL A 50 -20.02 3.49 3.73
C VAL A 50 -19.92 3.08 2.26
N ALA A 51 -20.97 3.29 1.46
CA ALA A 51 -20.96 2.93 0.04
C ALA A 51 -19.85 3.65 -0.74
N ALA A 52 -19.69 4.95 -0.50
CA ALA A 52 -18.66 5.75 -1.17
C ALA A 52 -17.24 5.30 -0.78
N LEU A 53 -17.00 4.95 0.49
CA LEU A 53 -15.71 4.46 0.95
C LEU A 53 -15.41 3.07 0.40
N THR A 54 -16.38 2.15 0.41
CA THR A 54 -16.19 0.82 -0.19
C THR A 54 -15.80 0.92 -1.65
N GLN A 55 -16.48 1.77 -2.44
CA GLN A 55 -16.11 1.99 -3.83
C GLN A 55 -14.69 2.56 -3.99
N GLN A 56 -14.29 3.49 -3.13
CA GLN A 56 -12.94 4.06 -3.15
C GLN A 56 -11.87 3.04 -2.78
N ILE A 57 -12.14 2.18 -1.80
CA ILE A 57 -11.27 1.09 -1.35
C ILE A 57 -11.07 0.08 -2.49
N VAL A 58 -12.14 -0.36 -3.14
CA VAL A 58 -12.08 -1.28 -4.28
C VAL A 58 -11.28 -0.68 -5.43
N LYS A 59 -11.50 0.60 -5.77
CA LYS A 59 -10.72 1.28 -6.82
C LYS A 59 -9.23 1.37 -6.49
N ALA A 60 -8.89 1.73 -5.24
CA ALA A 60 -7.50 1.78 -4.81
C ALA A 60 -6.82 0.41 -4.96
N TYR A 61 -7.52 -0.65 -4.57
CA TYR A 61 -7.08 -2.02 -4.71
C TYR A 61 -6.91 -2.47 -6.18
N GLU A 62 -7.85 -2.14 -7.05
CA GLU A 62 -7.77 -2.50 -8.47
C GLU A 62 -6.57 -1.86 -9.18
N SER A 63 -6.26 -0.61 -8.79
CA SER A 63 -5.12 0.17 -9.30
C SER A 63 -3.75 -0.33 -8.81
N ALA A 64 -3.72 -1.26 -7.86
CA ALA A 64 -2.51 -1.79 -7.27
C ALA A 64 -1.68 -2.65 -8.24
N GLN A 65 -0.37 -2.72 -8.03
CA GLN A 65 0.49 -3.70 -8.69
C GLN A 65 0.17 -5.13 -8.21
N TYR A 66 0.48 -6.14 -9.04
CA TYR A 66 0.08 -7.54 -8.82
C TYR A 66 0.50 -8.10 -7.44
N ASN A 67 1.67 -7.69 -6.95
CA ASN A 67 2.29 -8.23 -5.73
C ASN A 67 1.61 -7.80 -4.42
N THR A 68 0.64 -6.89 -4.45
CA THR A 68 -0.10 -6.42 -3.26
C THR A 68 -1.59 -6.74 -3.33
N LYS A 69 -2.04 -7.46 -4.37
CA LYS A 69 -3.46 -7.82 -4.54
C LYS A 69 -3.88 -8.94 -3.59
N LYS A 70 -3.03 -9.91 -3.27
CA LYS A 70 -3.45 -11.03 -2.41
C LYS A 70 -3.65 -10.58 -0.96
N SER A 71 -2.69 -9.80 -0.45
CA SER A 71 -2.68 -9.27 0.92
C SER A 71 -3.89 -8.41 1.27
N CYS A 72 -4.36 -7.59 0.34
CA CYS A 72 -5.49 -6.69 0.59
C CYS A 72 -6.85 -7.34 0.32
N ALA A 73 -6.93 -8.47 -0.39
CA ALA A 73 -8.18 -9.12 -0.77
C ALA A 73 -9.08 -9.40 0.46
N ALA A 74 -8.48 -9.86 1.56
CA ALA A 74 -9.17 -10.09 2.83
C ALA A 74 -9.87 -8.85 3.40
N LEU A 75 -9.28 -7.66 3.25
CA LEU A 75 -9.90 -6.40 3.65
C LEU A 75 -10.99 -5.98 2.66
N ILE A 76 -10.79 -6.22 1.35
CA ILE A 76 -11.78 -5.92 0.31
C ILE A 76 -13.08 -6.72 0.52
N GLU A 77 -12.96 -8.03 0.70
CA GLU A 77 -14.11 -8.91 0.90
C GLU A 77 -14.91 -8.52 2.16
N ARG A 78 -14.21 -8.17 3.23
CA ARG A 78 -14.81 -7.66 4.46
C ARG A 78 -15.61 -6.37 4.23
N VAL A 79 -15.00 -5.35 3.62
CA VAL A 79 -15.70 -4.06 3.41
C VAL A 79 -16.89 -4.18 2.44
N GLN A 80 -16.79 -5.04 1.42
CA GLN A 80 -17.89 -5.31 0.50
C GLN A 80 -19.04 -6.04 1.20
N SER A 81 -18.73 -7.05 2.01
CA SER A 81 -19.72 -7.79 2.79
C SER A 81 -20.45 -6.89 3.79
N ALA A 82 -19.71 -6.00 4.45
CA ALA A 82 -20.31 -5.03 5.37
C ALA A 82 -21.16 -3.98 4.64
N GLU A 83 -20.77 -3.51 3.46
CA GLU A 83 -21.61 -2.62 2.66
C GLU A 83 -22.96 -3.29 2.35
N VAL A 84 -22.95 -4.55 1.91
CA VAL A 84 -24.18 -5.31 1.64
C VAL A 84 -25.04 -5.42 2.90
N ALA A 85 -24.43 -5.70 4.05
CA ALA A 85 -25.15 -5.78 5.32
C ALA A 85 -25.75 -4.43 5.76
N VAL A 86 -25.03 -3.32 5.57
CA VAL A 86 -25.54 -1.96 5.81
C VAL A 86 -26.70 -1.62 4.88
N GLN A 87 -26.60 -1.98 3.59
CA GLN A 87 -27.71 -1.78 2.65
C GLN A 87 -28.95 -2.59 3.06
N ALA A 88 -28.76 -3.83 3.53
CA ALA A 88 -29.84 -4.66 4.04
C ALA A 88 -30.46 -4.11 5.34
N LEU A 89 -29.64 -3.54 6.23
CA LEU A 89 -30.08 -2.85 7.45
C LEU A 89 -30.97 -1.65 7.09
N ASN A 90 -30.54 -0.82 6.14
CA ASN A 90 -31.30 0.35 5.69
C ASN A 90 -32.60 -0.01 4.96
N LYS A 91 -32.60 -1.09 4.15
CA LYS A 91 -33.82 -1.60 3.50
C LYS A 91 -34.87 -2.04 4.53
N ARG A 92 -34.42 -2.64 5.64
CA ARG A 92 -35.26 -3.10 6.77
C ARG A 92 -35.33 -2.07 7.89
N LYS A 93 -35.30 -0.78 7.54
CA LYS A 93 -35.24 0.31 8.54
C LYS A 93 -36.41 0.34 9.52
N GLN A 94 -37.61 -0.07 9.08
CA GLN A 94 -38.79 -0.18 9.96
C GLN A 94 -38.57 -1.24 11.04
N GLU A 95 -38.06 -2.42 10.67
CA GLU A 95 -37.74 -3.51 11.61
C GLU A 95 -36.59 -3.14 12.57
N ASN A 96 -35.70 -2.24 12.14
CA ASN A 96 -34.52 -1.81 12.89
C ASN A 96 -34.66 -0.45 13.56
N GLU A 97 -35.87 0.12 13.61
CA GLU A 97 -36.11 1.48 14.15
C GLU A 97 -35.50 1.68 15.55
N ARG A 98 -35.62 0.67 16.42
CA ARG A 98 -35.06 0.70 17.78
C ARG A 98 -33.54 0.90 17.79
N LYS A 99 -32.82 0.33 16.81
CA LYS A 99 -31.37 0.55 16.65
C LYS A 99 -31.10 1.99 16.25
N PHE A 100 -31.86 2.54 15.30
CA PHE A 100 -31.68 3.92 14.83
C PHE A 100 -31.98 4.97 15.90
N ARG A 101 -32.85 4.68 16.88
CA ARG A 101 -33.08 5.57 18.03
C ARG A 101 -31.98 5.51 19.10
N ASN A 102 -31.06 4.56 19.01
CA ASN A 102 -30.02 4.37 20.02
C ASN A 102 -28.78 5.23 19.70
N GLN A 103 -28.43 6.12 20.62
CA GLN A 103 -27.26 7.00 20.45
C GLN A 103 -25.93 6.23 20.42
N SER A 104 -25.78 5.17 21.22
CA SER A 104 -24.59 4.31 21.16
C SER A 104 -24.48 3.59 19.82
N TYR A 105 -25.62 3.25 19.21
CA TYR A 105 -25.63 2.65 17.87
C TYR A 105 -25.14 3.64 16.81
N TYR A 106 -25.52 4.91 16.93
CA TYR A 106 -24.99 5.98 16.09
C TYR A 106 -23.47 6.10 16.20
N PHE A 107 -22.93 6.14 17.42
CA PHE A 107 -21.49 6.21 17.65
C PHE A 107 -20.73 5.00 17.10
N ASN A 108 -21.30 3.80 17.21
CA ASN A 108 -20.72 2.60 16.59
C ASN A 108 -20.70 2.72 15.06
N PHE A 109 -21.71 3.35 14.47
CA PHE A 109 -21.76 3.59 13.03
C PHE A 109 -20.74 4.64 12.59
N GLU A 110 -20.54 5.71 13.36
CA GLU A 110 -19.45 6.68 13.11
C GLU A 110 -18.06 6.01 13.20
N ARG A 111 -17.85 5.17 14.22
CA ARG A 111 -16.63 4.38 14.38
C ARG A 111 -16.41 3.45 13.19
N PHE A 112 -17.47 2.83 12.67
CA PHE A 112 -17.38 1.99 11.47
C PHE A 112 -16.93 2.78 10.24
N VAL A 113 -17.51 3.96 10.01
CA VAL A 113 -17.08 4.86 8.92
C VAL A 113 -15.62 5.29 9.10
N ALA A 114 -15.17 5.56 10.33
CA ALA A 114 -13.78 5.88 10.62
C ALA A 114 -12.84 4.71 10.28
N ILE A 115 -13.19 3.48 10.67
CA ILE A 115 -12.41 2.28 10.34
C ILE A 115 -12.33 2.06 8.83
N LEU A 116 -13.41 2.28 8.07
CA LEU A 116 -13.37 2.22 6.60
C LEU A 116 -12.40 3.25 6.00
N ARG A 117 -12.30 4.46 6.58
CA ARG A 117 -11.31 5.47 6.14
C ARG A 117 -9.88 5.01 6.43
N GLU A 118 -9.64 4.41 7.59
CA GLU A 118 -8.33 3.85 7.95
C GLU A 118 -7.92 2.69 7.02
N ILE A 119 -8.86 1.79 6.71
CA ILE A 119 -8.64 0.70 5.73
C ILE A 119 -8.29 1.27 4.36
N LYS A 120 -9.02 2.30 3.91
CA LYS A 120 -8.72 2.99 2.65
C LYS A 120 -7.30 3.55 2.65
N GLY A 121 -6.92 4.28 3.71
CA GLY A 121 -5.57 4.85 3.85
C GLY A 121 -4.50 3.78 3.79
N PHE A 122 -4.66 2.72 4.57
CA PHE A 122 -3.76 1.57 4.55
C PHE A 122 -3.61 0.94 3.16
N ILE A 123 -4.73 0.68 2.46
CA ILE A 123 -4.69 0.11 1.12
C ILE A 123 -3.97 1.05 0.15
N GLN A 124 -4.21 2.36 0.22
CA GLN A 124 -3.49 3.32 -0.61
C GLN A 124 -1.98 3.31 -0.31
N ASP A 125 -1.61 3.27 0.97
CA ASP A 125 -0.21 3.25 1.38
C ASP A 125 0.50 2.00 0.87
N VAL A 126 -0.10 0.81 1.06
CA VAL A 126 0.52 -0.45 0.63
C VAL A 126 0.55 -0.65 -0.88
N THR A 127 -0.45 -0.13 -1.60
CA THR A 127 -0.50 -0.27 -3.07
C THR A 127 0.43 0.71 -3.79
N HIS A 128 0.75 1.85 -3.17
CA HIS A 128 1.70 2.86 -3.67
C HIS A 128 3.14 2.68 -3.10
N LEU A 129 3.44 1.54 -2.45
CA LEU A 129 4.70 1.27 -1.72
C LEU A 129 6.00 1.36 -2.53
N THR A 130 5.96 1.53 -3.86
CA THR A 130 7.17 1.75 -4.66
C THR A 130 7.93 3.01 -4.22
N GLY A 131 7.25 4.03 -3.67
CA GLY A 131 7.84 5.26 -3.11
C GLY A 131 8.04 5.28 -1.59
N TYR A 132 7.14 4.68 -0.80
CA TYR A 132 7.19 4.65 0.68
C TYR A 132 8.21 3.65 1.28
N ARG A 133 8.85 2.88 0.40
CA ARG A 133 9.77 1.76 0.64
C ARG A 133 10.98 2.01 1.54
N LYS A 134 11.35 3.27 1.78
CA LYS A 134 12.50 3.62 2.64
C LYS A 134 12.11 3.79 4.12
N PHE A 135 10.82 3.88 4.43
CA PHE A 135 10.37 4.38 5.74
C PHE A 135 9.44 3.44 6.51
N ILE A 136 8.82 2.46 5.84
CA ILE A 136 7.86 1.55 6.50
C ILE A 136 8.46 0.14 6.59
N SER A 137 8.59 -0.37 7.81
CA SER A 137 9.03 -1.73 8.10
C SER A 137 7.90 -2.73 7.88
N SER A 138 8.21 -3.93 7.37
CA SER A 138 7.25 -5.03 7.18
C SER A 138 6.50 -5.41 8.46
N VAL A 139 7.15 -5.28 9.61
CA VAL A 139 6.55 -5.51 10.93
C VAL A 139 5.37 -4.56 11.16
N HIS A 140 5.56 -3.27 10.86
CA HIS A 140 4.53 -2.26 11.06
C HIS A 140 3.34 -2.45 10.10
N ILE A 141 3.60 -2.89 8.86
CA ILE A 141 2.53 -3.21 7.89
C ILE A 141 1.66 -4.34 8.44
N LYS A 142 2.30 -5.40 8.95
CA LYS A 142 1.60 -6.55 9.52
C LYS A 142 0.78 -6.18 10.75
N GLU A 143 1.38 -5.47 11.70
CA GLU A 143 0.70 -5.00 12.91
C GLU A 143 -0.49 -4.11 12.57
N ARG A 144 -0.31 -3.16 11.63
CA ARG A 144 -1.40 -2.28 11.20
C ARG A 144 -2.54 -3.07 10.55
N PHE A 145 -2.22 -4.03 9.70
CA PHE A 145 -3.22 -4.89 9.05
C PHE A 145 -4.01 -5.71 10.07
N GLN A 146 -3.33 -6.34 11.03
CA GLN A 146 -3.95 -7.10 12.11
C GLN A 146 -4.88 -6.23 12.96
N GLN A 147 -4.44 -5.01 13.28
CA GLN A 147 -5.25 -4.05 14.03
C GLN A 147 -6.51 -3.66 13.24
N LEU A 148 -6.38 -3.40 11.93
CA LEU A 148 -7.53 -3.05 11.08
C LEU A 148 -8.56 -4.16 11.00
N ILE A 149 -8.14 -5.43 10.86
CA ILE A 149 -9.06 -6.58 10.88
C ILE A 149 -9.77 -6.66 12.24
N THR A 150 -9.02 -6.52 13.33
CA THR A 150 -9.58 -6.62 14.69
C THR A 150 -10.59 -5.50 14.96
N ASP A 151 -10.25 -4.26 14.62
CA ASP A 151 -11.13 -3.11 14.78
C ASP A 151 -12.39 -3.24 13.93
N PHE A 152 -12.24 -3.69 12.69
CA PHE A 152 -13.34 -3.92 11.77
C PHE A 152 -14.30 -4.99 12.29
N ASP A 153 -13.78 -6.16 12.68
CA ASP A 153 -14.61 -7.25 13.17
C ASP A 153 -15.31 -6.86 14.48
N SER A 154 -14.62 -6.13 15.37
CA SER A 154 -15.21 -5.57 16.60
C SER A 154 -16.38 -4.65 16.31
N VAL A 155 -16.23 -3.67 15.41
CA VAL A 155 -17.31 -2.71 15.14
C VAL A 155 -18.48 -3.33 14.38
N VAL A 156 -18.22 -4.32 13.52
CA VAL A 156 -19.27 -5.11 12.84
C VAL A 156 -20.09 -5.89 13.85
N ALA A 157 -19.45 -6.48 14.86
CA ALA A 157 -20.13 -7.15 15.97
C ALA A 157 -20.94 -6.17 16.83
N ASP A 158 -20.38 -5.00 17.16
CA ASP A 158 -21.05 -3.93 17.92
C ASP A 158 -22.31 -3.42 17.19
N LEU A 159 -22.26 -3.35 15.86
CA LEU A 159 -23.39 -2.97 15.00
C LEU A 159 -24.38 -4.11 14.75
N GLN A 160 -24.02 -5.34 15.11
CA GLN A 160 -24.78 -6.56 14.85
C GLN A 160 -25.19 -6.65 13.37
N LEU A 161 -24.26 -6.38 12.46
CA LEU A 161 -24.52 -6.48 11.04
C LEU A 161 -24.75 -7.95 10.67
N ALA A 162 -25.76 -8.20 9.84
CA ALA A 162 -26.10 -9.53 9.38
C ALA A 162 -25.12 -9.99 8.28
N MET A 163 -23.89 -10.30 8.67
CA MET A 163 -22.84 -10.84 7.80
C MET A 163 -22.02 -11.90 8.54
N VAL A 164 -21.32 -12.74 7.77
CA VAL A 164 -20.37 -13.70 8.32
C VAL A 164 -19.11 -12.94 8.73
N ILE A 165 -18.73 -13.06 10.02
CA ILE A 165 -17.46 -12.57 10.53
C ILE A 165 -16.45 -13.71 10.41
N ALA A 166 -15.26 -13.41 9.90
CA ALA A 166 -14.20 -14.39 9.76
C ALA A 166 -13.85 -15.04 11.11
N ASN A 167 -13.58 -16.34 11.10
CA ASN A 167 -13.10 -17.06 12.28
C ASN A 167 -11.57 -16.89 12.46
N GLU A 168 -11.02 -17.42 13.55
CA GLU A 168 -9.59 -17.31 13.87
C GLU A 168 -8.68 -17.99 12.82
N ASP A 169 -9.12 -19.08 12.19
CA ASP A 169 -8.36 -19.77 11.15
C ASP A 169 -8.29 -18.92 9.88
N GLU A 170 -9.41 -18.32 9.48
CA GLU A 170 -9.49 -17.39 8.36
C GLU A 170 -8.61 -16.14 8.62
N ARG A 171 -8.69 -15.55 9.83
CA ARG A 171 -7.81 -14.44 10.21
C ARG A 171 -6.33 -14.81 10.13
N ARG A 172 -5.95 -16.00 10.60
CA ARG A 172 -4.57 -16.50 10.50
C ARG A 172 -4.13 -16.66 9.05
N SER A 173 -5.02 -17.18 8.20
CA SER A 173 -4.78 -17.30 6.76
C SER A 173 -4.55 -15.94 6.11
N ASP A 174 -5.37 -14.94 6.42
CA ASP A 174 -5.23 -13.57 5.91
C ASP A 174 -3.87 -12.95 6.27
N ILE A 175 -3.44 -13.14 7.52
CA ILE A 175 -2.12 -12.67 7.99
C ILE A 175 -0.98 -13.40 7.28
N ALA A 176 -1.12 -14.70 7.03
CA ALA A 176 -0.12 -15.48 6.31
C ALA A 176 0.01 -15.02 4.86
N MET A 177 -1.11 -14.78 4.17
CA MET A 177 -1.13 -14.23 2.81
C MET A 177 -0.46 -12.84 2.74
N LEU A 178 -0.68 -11.97 3.73
CA LEU A 178 0.04 -10.70 3.82
C LEU A 178 1.55 -10.89 3.97
N GLN A 179 1.98 -11.86 4.77
CA GLN A 179 3.40 -12.14 4.96
C GLN A 179 4.07 -12.61 3.66
N GLU A 180 3.39 -13.47 2.88
CA GLU A 180 3.88 -13.92 1.58
C GLU A 180 4.08 -12.76 0.60
N ASP A 181 3.11 -11.85 0.51
CA ASP A 181 3.20 -10.66 -0.33
C ASP A 181 4.35 -9.74 0.10
N ILE A 182 4.53 -9.54 1.42
CA ILE A 182 5.66 -8.79 1.97
C ILE A 182 6.99 -9.43 1.56
N ASP A 183 7.10 -10.75 1.63
CA ASP A 183 8.32 -11.48 1.30
C ASP A 183 8.63 -11.45 -0.20
N GLU A 184 7.61 -11.59 -1.05
CA GLU A 184 7.74 -11.42 -2.50
C GLU A 184 8.19 -10.00 -2.87
N MET A 185 7.59 -8.99 -2.23
CA MET A 185 7.97 -7.59 -2.40
C MET A 185 9.42 -7.32 -1.99
N ASN A 186 9.88 -7.93 -0.89
CA ASN A 186 11.25 -7.85 -0.39
C ASN A 186 12.25 -8.55 -1.34
N LYS A 187 11.84 -9.68 -1.93
CA LYS A 187 12.64 -10.39 -2.95
C LYS A 187 12.80 -9.54 -4.20
N PHE A 188 11.72 -8.90 -4.66
CA PHE A 188 11.76 -7.96 -5.79
C PHE A 188 12.66 -6.75 -5.49
N LEU A 189 12.59 -6.19 -4.28
CA LEU A 189 13.49 -5.13 -3.80
C LEU A 189 14.97 -5.51 -3.93
N LYS A 190 15.31 -6.70 -3.44
CA LYS A 190 16.68 -7.19 -3.42
C LYS A 190 17.21 -7.34 -4.85
N LYS A 191 16.38 -7.84 -5.77
CA LYS A 191 16.71 -7.92 -7.21
C LYS A 191 16.97 -6.56 -7.83
N LEU A 192 16.13 -5.54 -7.56
CA LEU A 192 16.36 -4.17 -8.08
C LEU A 192 17.66 -3.55 -7.57
N LYS A 193 17.97 -3.70 -6.28
CA LYS A 193 19.24 -3.23 -5.71
C LYS A 193 20.44 -3.89 -6.38
N ILE A 194 20.37 -5.21 -6.60
CA ILE A 194 21.41 -5.95 -7.32
C ILE A 194 21.51 -5.46 -8.77
N SER A 195 20.39 -5.25 -9.47
CA SER A 195 20.37 -4.77 -10.86
C SER A 195 21.01 -3.39 -11.00
N ASN A 196 20.71 -2.44 -10.11
CA ASN A 196 21.36 -1.12 -10.15
C ASN A 196 22.86 -1.22 -9.87
N VAL A 197 23.26 -2.07 -8.92
CA VAL A 197 24.69 -2.33 -8.67
C VAL A 197 25.34 -2.98 -9.90
N PHE A 198 24.66 -3.91 -10.56
CA PHE A 198 25.14 -4.57 -11.78
C PHE A 198 25.27 -3.58 -12.95
N GLU A 199 24.29 -2.70 -13.16
CA GLU A 199 24.34 -1.63 -14.15
C GLU A 199 25.47 -0.64 -13.87
N HIS A 200 25.67 -0.25 -12.61
CA HIS A 200 26.83 0.55 -12.21
C HIS A 200 28.15 -0.18 -12.49
N ILE A 201 28.24 -1.48 -12.20
CA ILE A 201 29.43 -2.31 -12.49
C ILE A 201 29.65 -2.43 -13.99
N LEU A 202 28.61 -2.67 -14.79
CA LEU A 202 28.68 -2.76 -16.25
C LEU A 202 29.05 -1.42 -16.87
N THR A 203 28.53 -0.31 -16.35
CA THR A 203 28.91 1.05 -16.76
C THR A 203 30.37 1.34 -16.43
N LEU A 204 30.85 0.96 -15.24
CA LEU A 204 32.26 1.08 -14.88
C LEU A 204 33.16 0.18 -15.75
N LYS A 205 32.70 -1.04 -16.06
CA LYS A 205 33.42 -1.99 -16.91
C LYS A 205 33.45 -1.56 -18.38
N GLY A 206 32.34 -1.04 -18.92
CA GLY A 206 32.27 -0.47 -20.27
C GLY A 206 33.20 0.73 -20.43
N LYS A 207 33.21 1.61 -19.43
CA LYS A 207 34.15 2.73 -19.40
C LYS A 207 35.62 2.31 -19.21
N SER A 208 35.89 1.14 -18.62
CA SER A 208 37.25 0.57 -18.53
C SER A 208 37.78 -0.04 -19.82
N SER A 209 36.90 -0.31 -20.80
CA SER A 209 37.25 -0.90 -22.10
C SER A 209 37.40 0.12 -23.23
N GLU A 210 36.99 1.37 -23.01
CA GLU A 210 37.35 2.47 -23.90
C GLU A 210 38.80 2.91 -23.57
N ASN A 211 39.65 2.99 -24.60
CA ASN A 211 41.08 3.38 -24.55
C ASN A 211 41.29 4.84 -24.11
N GLY A 212 40.68 5.25 -23.00
CA GLY A 212 40.67 6.63 -22.51
C GLY A 212 40.16 6.77 -21.08
N PHE A 213 40.06 5.69 -20.30
CA PHE A 213 39.86 5.81 -18.86
C PHE A 213 41.13 6.37 -18.23
N ASN A 214 41.27 7.70 -18.29
CA ASN A 214 42.05 8.46 -17.34
C ASN A 214 41.12 8.70 -16.15
N PRO A 215 41.11 7.85 -15.11
CA PRO A 215 40.60 8.33 -13.83
C PRO A 215 41.34 9.65 -13.57
N ILE A 216 40.68 10.64 -12.98
CA ILE A 216 41.39 11.80 -12.45
C ILE A 216 42.30 11.23 -11.36
N ILE A 217 43.50 10.80 -11.77
CA ILE A 217 44.56 10.41 -10.88
C ILE A 217 44.98 11.74 -10.30
N ASN A 218 44.43 12.06 -9.13
CA ASN A 218 45.00 13.12 -8.32
C ASN A 218 46.47 12.72 -8.11
N ARG A 219 47.38 13.37 -8.84
CA ARG A 219 48.82 13.21 -8.63
C ARG A 219 49.07 13.73 -7.22
N ILE A 220 49.26 12.79 -6.30
CA ILE A 220 49.68 13.12 -4.94
C ILE A 220 51.14 13.55 -5.05
N ASP A 221 51.46 14.75 -4.56
CA ASP A 221 52.84 15.19 -4.48
C ASP A 221 53.62 14.20 -3.59
N SER A 222 54.79 13.76 -4.05
CA SER A 222 55.66 12.87 -3.28
C SER A 222 55.99 13.42 -1.88
N LYS A 223 55.90 14.74 -1.66
CA LYS A 223 56.07 15.39 -0.36
C LYS A 223 54.93 15.12 0.63
N GLU A 224 53.74 14.76 0.14
CA GLU A 224 52.59 14.41 0.98
C GLU A 224 52.63 12.96 1.49
N LEU A 225 53.59 12.16 1.00
CA LEU A 225 53.80 10.78 1.39
C LEU A 225 54.86 10.69 2.48
N LYS A 226 54.59 9.89 3.53
CA LYS A 226 55.54 9.61 4.62
C LYS A 226 55.94 8.15 4.65
N GLU A 227 57.11 7.86 5.22
CA GLU A 227 57.52 6.48 5.48
C GLU A 227 56.69 5.86 6.62
N PRO A 228 56.33 4.57 6.52
CA PRO A 228 55.76 3.84 7.63
C PRO A 228 56.76 3.59 8.75
N ILE A 229 56.25 3.52 9.98
CA ILE A 229 57.01 3.17 11.17
C ILE A 229 57.55 1.74 10.95
N GLY A 230 58.86 1.60 10.80
CA GLY A 230 59.53 0.34 10.43
C GLY A 230 60.15 0.31 9.04
N GLY A 231 60.01 1.39 8.24
CA GLY A 231 60.60 1.52 6.91
C GLY A 231 59.80 0.81 5.81
N SER A 232 60.01 1.21 4.56
CA SER A 232 59.37 0.61 3.39
C SER A 232 60.33 -0.34 2.67
N GLN A 233 60.10 -1.66 2.76
CA GLN A 233 60.76 -2.61 1.86
C GLN A 233 59.88 -2.87 0.63
N PRO A 234 60.44 -2.84 -0.60
CA PRO A 234 59.68 -3.14 -1.80
C PRO A 234 59.30 -4.63 -1.82
N ALA A 235 58.02 -4.92 -2.00
CA ALA A 235 57.56 -6.29 -2.21
C ALA A 235 57.84 -6.67 -3.68
N ALA A 236 58.92 -7.41 -3.92
CA ALA A 236 59.22 -7.96 -5.24
C ALA A 236 58.42 -9.26 -5.43
N SER A 237 57.34 -9.20 -6.23
CA SER A 237 56.70 -10.39 -6.77
C SER A 237 57.41 -10.75 -8.08
N SER A 238 57.89 -11.98 -8.20
CA SER A 238 58.58 -12.49 -9.40
C SER A 238 57.73 -12.45 -10.69
N ARG A 239 56.45 -12.08 -10.59
CA ARG A 239 55.51 -11.95 -11.73
C ARG A 239 55.18 -10.50 -12.10
N ASN A 240 55.58 -9.50 -11.31
CA ASN A 240 55.22 -8.10 -11.56
C ASN A 240 56.47 -7.28 -11.91
N LYS A 241 56.46 -6.66 -13.10
CA LYS A 241 57.55 -5.79 -13.60
C LYS A 241 57.72 -4.51 -12.76
N TYR A 242 56.75 -4.17 -11.90
CA TYR A 242 56.72 -2.92 -11.15
C TYR A 242 57.04 -3.13 -9.67
N LYS A 243 57.93 -2.29 -9.11
CA LYS A 243 58.18 -2.21 -7.66
C LYS A 243 57.06 -1.42 -6.99
N ILE A 244 56.35 -2.06 -6.07
CA ILE A 244 55.31 -1.42 -5.25
C ILE A 244 55.90 -1.13 -3.87
N TYR A 245 55.69 0.09 -3.39
CA TYR A 245 56.17 0.59 -2.10
C TYR A 245 54.99 0.87 -1.18
N LYS A 246 55.11 0.52 0.09
CA LYS A 246 54.16 0.93 1.13
C LYS A 246 54.55 2.32 1.65
N LYS A 247 53.60 3.27 1.69
CA LYS A 247 53.76 4.64 2.24
C LYS A 247 52.56 5.01 3.11
N LEU A 248 52.65 6.13 3.82
CA LEU A 248 51.51 6.77 4.49
C LEU A 248 51.07 8.04 3.76
N TYR A 249 49.78 8.14 3.49
CA TYR A 249 49.14 9.37 3.01
C TYR A 249 48.06 9.77 4.01
N ARG A 250 48.17 10.98 4.59
CA ARG A 250 47.23 11.51 5.61
C ARG A 250 46.91 10.53 6.76
N GLY A 251 47.91 9.73 7.17
CA GLY A 251 47.75 8.76 8.26
C GLY A 251 47.19 7.39 7.84
N GLN A 252 46.98 7.15 6.54
CA GLN A 252 46.53 5.86 6.01
C GLN A 252 47.66 5.17 5.22
N ASP A 253 47.78 3.86 5.38
CA ASP A 253 48.68 3.03 4.58
C ASP A 253 48.21 2.99 3.11
N VAL A 254 49.12 3.30 2.18
CA VAL A 254 48.87 3.31 0.73
C VAL A 254 49.96 2.53 -0.01
N ALA A 255 49.58 1.93 -1.15
CA ALA A 255 50.49 1.26 -2.07
C ALA A 255 50.86 2.21 -3.22
N CYS A 256 52.12 2.58 -3.32
CA CYS A 256 52.66 3.49 -4.32
C CYS A 256 53.39 2.70 -5.41
N LYS A 257 53.08 3.00 -6.67
CA LYS A 257 53.84 2.58 -7.83
C LYS A 257 54.63 3.80 -8.33
N LEU A 258 55.95 3.67 -8.44
CA LEU A 258 56.75 4.68 -9.12
C LEU A 258 56.44 4.64 -10.61
N ILE A 259 56.13 5.80 -11.18
CA ILE A 259 56.00 5.98 -12.62
C ILE A 259 57.30 6.64 -13.04
N ASP A 260 58.15 5.91 -13.77
CA ASP A 260 59.32 6.51 -14.41
C ASP A 260 58.82 7.49 -15.48
N GLU A 261 59.15 8.78 -15.36
CA GLU A 261 58.84 9.78 -16.38
C GLU A 261 59.78 9.61 -17.59
N GLU A 262 59.66 8.50 -18.31
CA GLU A 262 60.30 8.31 -19.62
C GLU A 262 59.32 7.65 -20.60
N GLN A 263 58.62 8.48 -21.38
CA GLN A 263 58.45 8.39 -22.85
C GLN A 263 57.31 9.32 -23.32
N ASN A 264 57.58 10.64 -23.34
CA ASN A 264 57.12 11.47 -24.43
C ASN A 264 58.15 11.34 -25.56
N LYS A 265 58.04 10.29 -26.37
CA LYS A 265 58.63 10.26 -27.71
C LYS A 265 57.53 9.89 -28.70
N SER A 266 57.28 10.83 -29.59
CA SER A 266 56.39 10.75 -30.74
C SER A 266 56.73 9.56 -31.63
N ASP A 267 55.80 8.63 -31.79
CA ASP A 267 55.82 7.70 -32.93
C ASP A 267 55.22 8.43 -34.15
N LYS A 268 56.10 9.17 -34.85
CA LYS A 268 55.99 9.30 -36.31
C LYS A 268 56.87 8.21 -36.92
N SER A 269 56.25 7.22 -37.54
CA SER A 269 56.84 6.56 -38.71
C SER A 269 55.74 5.94 -39.55
N ASP A 270 55.41 6.67 -40.61
CA ASP A 270 54.60 6.24 -41.72
C ASP A 270 55.23 5.04 -42.45
N LYS A 271 54.40 4.02 -42.65
CA LYS A 271 54.14 3.29 -43.89
C LYS A 271 55.30 3.24 -44.92
N SER A 272 55.92 2.06 -45.00
CA SER A 272 56.57 1.58 -46.22
C SER A 272 55.52 1.29 -47.30
N SER A 273 55.56 2.01 -48.41
CA SER A 273 55.08 1.53 -49.71
C SER A 273 55.86 2.20 -50.85
N GLU A 274 56.65 1.36 -51.52
CA GLU A 274 56.94 1.36 -52.96
C GLU A 274 57.49 2.62 -53.64
N THR A 275 58.80 2.57 -53.91
CA THR A 275 59.45 3.17 -55.09
C THR A 275 59.02 2.45 -56.38
N VAL A 276 58.56 3.20 -57.38
CA VAL A 276 58.78 2.90 -58.81
C VAL A 276 59.09 4.22 -59.54
N PRO A 277 60.02 4.26 -60.50
CA PRO A 277 60.65 5.49 -61.00
C PRO A 277 60.11 5.99 -62.36
N CYS A 278 60.58 7.21 -62.70
CA CYS A 278 60.43 8.02 -63.92
C CYS A 278 59.25 9.00 -63.95
#